data_AF-A0A1G3ZFU9-F1
#
_entry.id   AF-A0A1G3ZFU9-F1
#
_cell.length_a   1.000
_cell.length_b   1.000
_cell.length_c   1.000
_cell.angle_alpha   90.00
_cell.angle_beta   90.00
_cell.angle_gamma   90.00
#
_symmetry.space_group_name_H-M   'P 1'
#
loop_
_entity.id
_entity.type
_entity.pdbx_description
1 polymer ?
#
loop_
_entity_poly.entity_id
_entity_poly.type
_entity_poly.pdbx_seq_one_letter_code
_entity_poly.pdbx_strand_id
1 'polypeptide(L)'
;MKNLVQKIVTQLLINLLLTLPLVSIGKSLPLRPTSSPYLSGDSFRALADHRLDRDYHKEYNFSPAKFEQVTKFDPKQVKAGDIVFVDLDVLGKFFQDLLPQIKHSFILITHNHDHSAPGKYHAYLDDPKLIAWFSQNPDITDHPKFYPIPIGLSNKHWNHSKLHAEKIATAQQQLRTIKPVKQYLLYANINVHTCPRVRQPVYDFFIKQPFCSWYANRNYADFLNDLAAAKFVLSPHGNGLDCHRTWEALYMGSYPVVKTSALDPLYIDLPVLIVPDWSAVTVELLEQKYQEFSNREFKLDKLYFDYWQQLIKQIQANYRTQQQF
;
A
#
# COMPACT_ATOMS: atom_id res chain seq x y z
N MET A 1 -26.67 -48.54 -23.44
CA MET A 1 -26.44 -47.08 -23.33
C MET A 1 -26.03 -46.63 -21.93
N LYS A 2 -26.79 -46.91 -20.86
CA LYS A 2 -26.44 -46.46 -19.47
C LYS A 2 -25.03 -46.92 -18.99
N ASN A 3 -24.64 -48.17 -19.27
CA ASN A 3 -23.32 -48.69 -18.86
C ASN A 3 -22.12 -48.09 -19.60
N LEU A 4 -22.32 -47.55 -20.82
CA LEU A 4 -21.23 -46.95 -21.61
C LEU A 4 -20.99 -45.49 -21.17
N VAL A 5 -22.09 -44.75 -20.92
CA VAL A 5 -22.02 -43.38 -20.38
C VAL A 5 -21.37 -43.37 -19.01
N GLN A 6 -21.70 -44.34 -18.14
CA GLN A 6 -21.11 -44.41 -16.80
C GLN A 6 -19.61 -44.71 -16.85
N LYS A 7 -19.14 -45.59 -17.75
CA LYS A 7 -17.70 -45.83 -17.94
C LYS A 7 -16.96 -44.61 -18.48
N ILE A 8 -17.56 -43.86 -19.43
CA ILE A 8 -16.96 -42.65 -20.00
C ILE A 8 -16.87 -41.53 -18.93
N VAL A 9 -17.90 -41.36 -18.11
CA VAL A 9 -17.90 -40.38 -17.01
C VAL A 9 -16.84 -40.74 -15.95
N THR A 10 -16.73 -42.01 -15.58
CA THR A 10 -15.70 -42.46 -14.63
C THR A 10 -14.28 -42.26 -15.19
N GLN A 11 -14.05 -42.55 -16.47
CA GLN A 11 -12.74 -42.34 -17.11
C GLN A 11 -12.37 -40.86 -17.25
N LEU A 12 -13.35 -40.00 -17.54
CA LEU A 12 -13.17 -38.53 -17.58
C LEU A 12 -12.85 -37.95 -16.21
N LEU A 13 -13.51 -38.43 -15.14
CA LEU A 13 -13.21 -38.01 -13.76
C LEU A 13 -11.81 -38.44 -13.31
N ILE A 14 -11.37 -39.64 -13.69
CA ILE A 14 -10.01 -40.13 -13.39
C ILE A 14 -8.96 -39.29 -14.14
N ASN A 15 -9.19 -38.96 -15.41
CA ASN A 15 -8.28 -38.10 -16.18
C ASN A 15 -8.27 -36.63 -15.69
N LEU A 16 -9.40 -36.12 -15.16
CA LEU A 16 -9.47 -34.80 -14.53
C LEU A 16 -8.71 -34.76 -13.19
N LEU A 17 -8.71 -35.86 -12.44
CA LEU A 17 -7.94 -36.01 -11.20
C LEU A 17 -6.44 -36.18 -11.43
N LEU A 18 -6.02 -36.76 -12.56
CA LEU A 18 -4.61 -36.98 -12.92
C LEU A 18 -3.94 -35.77 -13.64
N THR A 19 -4.72 -34.76 -14.03
CA THR A 19 -4.23 -33.53 -14.68
C THR A 19 -4.24 -32.30 -13.78
N LEU A 20 -4.76 -32.43 -12.55
CA LEU A 20 -4.54 -31.42 -11.52
C LEU A 20 -3.07 -31.51 -11.10
N PRO A 21 -2.28 -30.43 -11.22
CA PRO A 21 -0.95 -30.43 -10.63
C PRO A 21 -1.12 -30.78 -9.16
N LEU A 22 -0.31 -31.73 -8.68
CA LEU A 22 -0.09 -31.96 -7.26
C LEU A 22 0.35 -30.62 -6.65
N VAL A 23 -0.61 -29.80 -6.24
CA VAL A 23 -0.37 -28.65 -5.39
C VAL A 23 0.27 -29.26 -4.16
N SER A 24 1.53 -28.93 -3.90
CA SER A 24 2.22 -29.39 -2.71
C SER A 24 1.42 -28.94 -1.49
N ILE A 25 0.59 -29.83 -0.94
CA ILE A 25 -0.05 -29.66 0.35
C ILE A 25 1.10 -29.76 1.36
N GLY A 26 1.70 -28.62 1.71
CA GLY A 26 2.86 -28.63 2.61
C GLY A 26 3.68 -27.35 2.70
N LYS A 27 3.53 -26.36 1.80
CA LYS A 27 4.15 -25.05 2.04
C LYS A 27 3.24 -24.24 2.97
N SER A 28 3.66 -24.08 4.23
CA SER A 28 3.03 -23.11 5.12
C SER A 28 3.00 -21.75 4.42
N LEU A 29 1.85 -21.08 4.40
CA LEU A 29 1.73 -19.73 3.89
C LEU A 29 2.80 -18.84 4.56
N PRO A 30 3.50 -17.98 3.80
CA PRO A 30 4.47 -17.07 4.38
C PRO A 30 3.80 -16.22 5.45
N LEU A 31 4.47 -16.02 6.59
CA LEU A 31 3.93 -15.30 7.75
C LEU A 31 3.56 -13.84 7.42
N ARG A 32 4.29 -13.23 6.48
CA ARG A 32 4.13 -11.87 5.99
C ARG A 32 3.99 -11.91 4.46
N PRO A 33 2.85 -12.37 3.93
CA PRO A 33 2.64 -12.52 2.49
C PRO A 33 2.54 -11.16 1.81
N THR A 34 3.12 -11.04 0.62
CA THR A 34 2.96 -9.87 -0.25
C THR A 34 1.52 -9.73 -0.77
N SER A 35 1.12 -8.50 -1.07
CA SER A 35 -0.12 -8.17 -1.79
C SER A 35 0.10 -7.95 -3.29
N SER A 36 1.30 -8.24 -3.82
CA SER A 36 1.67 -8.03 -5.23
C SER A 36 0.62 -8.63 -6.19
N PRO A 37 0.23 -7.92 -7.27
CA PRO A 37 0.85 -6.68 -7.80
C PRO A 37 0.45 -5.41 -7.05
N TYR A 38 -0.43 -5.49 -6.05
CA TYR A 38 -0.86 -4.32 -5.29
C TYR A 38 0.18 -3.88 -4.27
N LEU A 39 0.14 -2.58 -3.97
CA LEU A 39 0.97 -1.94 -2.96
C LEU A 39 0.57 -2.42 -1.58
N SER A 40 1.55 -2.78 -0.77
CA SER A 40 1.41 -2.97 0.67
C SER A 40 2.79 -2.93 1.30
N GLY A 41 2.83 -2.72 2.61
CA GLY A 41 4.09 -2.73 3.33
C GLY A 41 4.82 -4.07 3.26
N ASP A 42 4.08 -5.18 3.22
CA ASP A 42 4.66 -6.51 3.06
C ASP A 42 5.19 -6.75 1.64
N SER A 43 4.67 -6.08 0.61
CA SER A 43 5.28 -6.07 -0.72
C SER A 43 6.64 -5.36 -0.72
N PHE A 44 6.72 -4.16 -0.12
CA PHE A 44 7.99 -3.44 0.05
C PHE A 44 8.99 -4.20 0.93
N ARG A 45 8.51 -4.79 2.03
CA ARG A 45 9.31 -5.64 2.92
C ARG A 45 9.89 -6.85 2.20
N ALA A 46 9.10 -7.49 1.33
CA ALA A 46 9.54 -8.68 0.59
C ALA A 46 10.70 -8.39 -0.37
N LEU A 47 10.83 -7.16 -0.88
CA LEU A 47 11.91 -6.72 -1.76
C LEU A 47 13.28 -6.63 -1.07
N ALA A 48 13.30 -6.42 0.24
CA ALA A 48 14.52 -6.14 0.98
C ALA A 48 15.39 -7.37 1.18
N ASP A 49 16.70 -7.15 1.10
CA ASP A 49 17.76 -8.13 1.36
C ASP A 49 17.87 -8.39 2.87
N HIS A 50 17.67 -7.34 3.68
CA HIS A 50 17.69 -7.39 5.14
C HIS A 50 16.44 -6.76 5.73
N ARG A 51 15.91 -7.30 6.84
CA ARG A 51 14.62 -6.87 7.41
C ARG A 51 14.69 -6.76 8.93
N LEU A 52 14.31 -5.60 9.46
CA LEU A 52 14.13 -5.34 10.88
C LEU A 52 12.66 -4.98 11.14
N ASP A 53 11.89 -5.94 11.64
CA ASP A 53 10.50 -5.70 12.05
C ASP A 53 10.40 -5.36 13.54
N ARG A 54 9.30 -4.69 13.93
CA ARG A 54 8.83 -4.61 15.31
C ARG A 54 8.66 -6.01 15.90
N ASP A 55 8.91 -6.17 17.20
CA ASP A 55 8.56 -7.41 17.91
C ASP A 55 7.04 -7.53 18.05
N TYR A 56 6.46 -8.48 17.32
CA TYR A 56 5.03 -8.76 17.29
C TYR A 56 4.64 -9.98 18.15
N HIS A 57 5.58 -10.58 18.90
CA HIS A 57 5.32 -11.81 19.66
C HIS A 57 4.14 -11.73 20.62
N LYS A 58 3.91 -10.56 21.21
CA LYS A 58 2.85 -10.36 22.20
C LYS A 58 1.44 -10.28 21.58
N GLU A 59 1.33 -10.04 20.28
CA GLU A 59 0.07 -9.66 19.65
C GLU A 59 -0.51 -10.74 18.72
N TYR A 60 0.31 -11.67 18.18
CA TYR A 60 -0.15 -12.65 17.17
C TYR A 60 0.03 -14.12 17.54
N ASN A 61 0.42 -14.44 18.78
CA ASN A 61 0.62 -15.83 19.22
C ASN A 61 1.54 -16.65 18.27
N PHE A 62 2.47 -15.97 17.57
CA PHE A 62 3.47 -16.65 16.75
C PHE A 62 4.46 -17.39 17.66
N SER A 63 4.85 -18.62 17.29
CA SER A 63 5.90 -19.33 18.00
C SER A 63 7.23 -18.54 17.90
N PRO A 64 7.95 -18.32 19.02
CA PRO A 64 9.27 -17.67 19.10
C PRO A 64 10.20 -17.98 17.90
N ALA A 65 10.44 -19.27 17.66
CA ALA A 65 11.37 -19.72 16.62
C ALA A 65 10.98 -19.34 15.17
N LYS A 66 9.68 -19.24 14.86
CA LYS A 66 9.22 -18.87 13.51
C LYS A 66 9.36 -17.38 13.24
N PHE A 67 9.31 -16.56 14.27
CA PHE A 67 9.42 -15.11 14.16
C PHE A 67 10.88 -14.64 14.22
N GLU A 68 11.71 -15.24 15.09
CA GLU A 68 13.15 -14.99 15.12
C GLU A 68 13.82 -15.25 13.76
N GLN A 69 13.33 -16.25 12.99
CA GLN A 69 13.76 -16.47 11.61
C GLN A 69 13.37 -15.34 10.65
N VAL A 70 12.29 -14.62 10.93
CA VAL A 70 11.75 -13.52 10.11
C VAL A 70 12.44 -12.19 10.43
N THR A 71 12.98 -12.01 11.64
CA THR A 71 13.53 -10.74 12.17
C THR A 71 15.03 -10.72 12.43
N LYS A 72 15.78 -11.79 12.09
CA LYS A 72 17.23 -11.84 12.29
C LYS A 72 17.96 -10.87 11.35
N PHE A 73 17.96 -9.59 11.73
CA PHE A 73 18.74 -8.54 11.12
C PHE A 73 20.14 -8.54 11.73
N ASP A 74 21.16 -8.79 10.90
CA ASP A 74 22.56 -8.68 11.28
C ASP A 74 23.21 -7.53 10.48
N PRO A 75 23.48 -6.36 11.10
CA PRO A 75 24.04 -5.22 10.39
C PRO A 75 25.39 -5.50 9.75
N LYS A 76 26.13 -6.51 10.25
CA LYS A 76 27.44 -6.89 9.72
C LYS A 76 27.35 -7.65 8.40
N GLN A 77 26.17 -8.16 8.04
CA GLN A 77 25.93 -8.88 6.79
C GLN A 77 25.43 -7.98 5.65
N VAL A 78 25.15 -6.70 5.93
CA VAL A 78 24.74 -5.72 4.93
C VAL A 78 25.89 -5.47 3.95
N LYS A 79 25.65 -5.68 2.65
CA LYS A 79 26.62 -5.45 1.57
C LYS A 79 26.30 -4.16 0.82
N ALA A 80 27.26 -3.72 0.01
CA ALA A 80 27.15 -2.50 -0.79
C ALA A 80 25.91 -2.54 -1.73
N GLY A 81 25.04 -1.55 -1.55
CA GLY A 81 23.80 -1.39 -2.30
C GLY A 81 22.65 -2.29 -1.83
N ASP A 82 22.80 -3.07 -0.76
CA ASP A 82 21.69 -3.88 -0.25
C ASP A 82 20.51 -3.01 0.18
N ILE A 83 19.31 -3.58 0.04
CA ILE A 83 18.06 -2.96 0.48
C ILE A 83 17.77 -3.43 1.90
N VAL A 84 17.67 -2.48 2.82
CA VAL A 84 17.36 -2.71 4.23
C VAL A 84 15.95 -2.20 4.51
N PHE A 85 15.06 -3.11 4.88
CA PHE A 85 13.72 -2.75 5.37
C PHE A 85 13.73 -2.58 6.89
N VAL A 86 13.12 -1.51 7.37
CA VAL A 86 12.95 -1.23 8.80
C VAL A 86 11.50 -0.84 9.06
N ASP A 87 10.83 -1.55 9.97
CA ASP A 87 9.51 -1.13 10.45
C ASP A 87 9.64 0.22 11.15
N LEU A 88 8.76 1.16 10.81
CA LEU A 88 8.78 2.54 11.29
C LEU A 88 8.79 2.65 12.83
N ASP A 89 8.25 1.67 13.54
CA ASP A 89 8.25 1.65 15.01
C ASP A 89 9.64 1.42 15.63
N VAL A 90 10.52 0.68 14.94
CA VAL A 90 11.87 0.34 15.44
C VAL A 90 12.97 1.18 14.80
N LEU A 91 12.60 2.28 14.14
CA LEU A 91 13.51 3.18 13.46
C LEU A 91 14.57 3.79 14.39
N GLY A 92 14.21 4.04 15.66
CA GLY A 92 15.15 4.53 16.68
C GLY A 92 16.25 3.53 16.99
N LYS A 93 15.88 2.28 17.24
CA LYS A 93 16.83 1.16 17.43
C LYS A 93 17.72 0.98 16.21
N PHE A 94 17.16 1.07 15.00
CA PHE A 94 17.94 0.98 13.78
C PHE A 94 19.04 2.06 13.73
N PHE A 95 18.67 3.32 13.86
CA PHE A 95 19.61 4.43 13.71
C PHE A 95 20.62 4.55 14.86
N GLN A 96 20.22 4.24 16.09
CA GLN A 96 21.07 4.41 17.27
C GLN A 96 21.99 3.21 17.51
N ASP A 97 21.47 1.99 17.37
CA ASP A 97 22.17 0.79 17.81
C ASP A 97 22.79 0.00 16.64
N LEU A 98 22.13 0.02 15.48
CA LEU A 98 22.44 -0.92 14.38
C LEU A 98 23.16 -0.25 13.21
N LEU A 99 22.77 0.96 12.82
CA LEU A 99 23.42 1.73 11.75
C LEU A 99 24.93 1.90 11.97
N PRO A 100 25.44 2.19 13.20
CA PRO A 100 26.89 2.29 13.42
C PRO A 100 27.67 1.02 13.11
N GLN A 101 27.00 -0.14 13.08
CA GLN A 101 27.62 -1.44 12.80
C GLN A 101 27.63 -1.80 11.30
N ILE A 102 26.84 -1.09 10.48
CA ILE A 102 26.79 -1.28 9.03
C ILE A 102 28.02 -0.62 8.40
N LYS A 103 28.80 -1.40 7.64
CA LYS A 103 30.05 -0.92 7.00
C LYS A 103 29.88 -0.40 5.58
N HIS A 104 28.78 -0.73 4.92
CA HIS A 104 28.56 -0.48 3.50
C HIS A 104 27.35 0.41 3.26
N SER A 105 27.35 1.17 2.17
CA SER A 105 26.20 1.98 1.81
C SER A 105 25.02 1.11 1.37
N PHE A 106 23.80 1.54 1.71
CA PHE A 106 22.57 0.76 1.56
C PHE A 106 21.39 1.67 1.17
N ILE A 107 20.32 1.04 0.68
CA ILE A 107 19.03 1.69 0.45
C ILE A 107 18.12 1.34 1.64
N LEU A 108 17.51 2.36 2.25
CA LEU A 108 16.56 2.18 3.35
C LEU A 108 15.13 2.20 2.83
N ILE A 109 14.32 1.24 3.29
CA ILE A 109 12.86 1.26 3.13
C ILE A 109 12.24 1.26 4.53
N THR A 110 11.39 2.24 4.83
CA THR A 110 10.61 2.28 6.07
C THR A 110 9.11 2.27 5.81
N HIS A 111 8.40 1.36 6.48
CA HIS A 111 6.95 1.18 6.33
C HIS A 111 6.37 0.58 7.61
N ASN A 112 5.09 0.21 7.58
CA ASN A 112 4.43 -0.64 8.59
C ASN A 112 4.23 0.01 9.96
N HIS A 113 4.06 1.33 10.01
CA HIS A 113 3.52 2.02 11.19
C HIS A 113 3.01 3.42 10.83
N ASP A 114 2.10 3.97 11.62
CA ASP A 114 1.51 5.29 11.35
C ASP A 114 2.45 6.49 11.58
N HIS A 115 3.71 6.25 11.95
CA HIS A 115 4.69 7.31 12.18
C HIS A 115 5.09 7.99 10.88
N SER A 116 5.44 9.27 10.98
CA SER A 116 6.07 10.01 9.90
C SER A 116 7.57 9.75 9.85
N ALA A 117 8.13 9.88 8.65
CA ALA A 117 9.57 9.86 8.41
C ALA A 117 9.98 10.99 7.46
N PRO A 118 11.21 11.51 7.54
CA PRO A 118 12.26 11.12 8.49
C PRO A 118 12.01 11.58 9.94
N GLY A 119 11.09 12.52 10.19
CA GLY A 119 10.79 13.00 11.54
C GLY A 119 12.03 13.45 12.30
N LYS A 120 12.14 13.02 13.57
CA LYS A 120 13.31 13.33 14.41
C LYS A 120 14.63 12.74 13.91
N TYR A 121 14.60 11.89 12.88
CA TYR A 121 15.78 11.25 12.28
C TYR A 121 16.26 11.97 11.02
N HIS A 122 15.80 13.19 10.76
CA HIS A 122 16.20 13.99 9.59
C HIS A 122 17.71 14.04 9.38
N ALA A 123 18.52 14.15 10.44
CA ALA A 123 19.98 14.20 10.34
C ALA A 123 20.61 12.96 9.68
N TYR A 124 19.93 11.81 9.68
CA TYR A 124 20.42 10.59 9.04
C TYR A 124 20.27 10.61 7.51
N LEU A 125 19.53 11.57 6.95
CA LEU A 125 19.51 11.79 5.50
C LEU A 125 20.89 12.15 4.95
N ASP A 126 21.73 12.80 5.76
CA ASP A 126 23.09 13.19 5.41
C ASP A 126 24.12 12.06 5.65
N ASP A 127 23.71 10.90 6.19
CA ASP A 127 24.65 9.79 6.41
C ASP A 127 25.25 9.34 5.06
N PRO A 128 26.59 9.25 4.95
CA PRO A 128 27.25 8.88 3.70
C PRO A 128 26.95 7.44 3.26
N LYS A 129 26.52 6.56 4.17
CA LYS A 129 26.10 5.18 3.88
C LYS A 129 24.67 5.13 3.34
N LEU A 130 23.86 6.18 3.50
CA LEU A 130 22.50 6.18 2.96
C LEU A 130 22.52 6.56 1.47
N ILE A 131 22.14 5.61 0.62
CA ILE A 131 22.01 5.81 -0.84
C ILE A 131 20.69 6.52 -1.14
N ALA A 132 19.60 5.95 -0.63
CA ALA A 132 18.24 6.45 -0.75
C ALA A 132 17.41 5.93 0.43
N TRP A 133 16.38 6.68 0.79
CA TRP A 133 15.42 6.35 1.83
C TRP A 133 14.01 6.47 1.26
N PHE A 134 13.37 5.32 1.08
CA PHE A 134 11.98 5.20 0.72
C PHE A 134 11.11 5.09 1.98
N SER A 135 10.14 5.98 2.19
CA SER A 135 9.24 5.86 3.34
C SER A 135 7.79 6.23 3.06
N GLN A 136 6.87 5.56 3.74
CA GLN A 136 5.51 6.07 3.88
C GLN A 136 5.46 7.26 4.84
N ASN A 137 4.34 8.00 4.81
CA ASN A 137 4.06 9.14 5.70
C ASN A 137 5.20 10.19 5.75
N PRO A 138 5.61 10.75 4.60
CA PRO A 138 6.63 11.79 4.58
C PRO A 138 6.23 12.98 5.47
N ASP A 139 7.19 13.59 6.18
CA ASP A 139 7.02 14.92 6.78
C ASP A 139 7.93 15.99 6.17
N ILE A 140 8.58 15.65 5.06
CA ILE A 140 9.36 16.55 4.21
C ILE A 140 8.99 16.35 2.74
N THR A 141 9.24 17.36 1.92
CA THR A 141 9.00 17.31 0.46
C THR A 141 10.26 17.45 -0.38
N ASP A 142 11.38 17.87 0.21
CA ASP A 142 12.58 18.24 -0.54
C ASP A 142 13.84 17.69 0.13
N HIS A 143 14.27 16.52 -0.34
CA HIS A 143 15.60 15.99 -0.04
C HIS A 143 16.02 14.98 -1.13
N PRO A 144 17.24 15.07 -1.69
CA PRO A 144 17.64 14.25 -2.86
C PRO A 144 17.71 12.75 -2.59
N LYS A 145 17.84 12.35 -1.32
CA LYS A 145 17.85 10.94 -0.90
C LYS A 145 16.51 10.45 -0.35
N PHE A 146 15.47 11.29 -0.22
CA PHE A 146 14.21 10.87 0.39
C PHE A 146 13.11 10.70 -0.66
N TYR A 147 12.45 9.56 -0.64
CA TYR A 147 11.48 9.15 -1.64
C TYR A 147 10.18 8.73 -0.93
N PRO A 148 9.09 9.51 -1.03
CA PRO A 148 7.82 9.06 -0.49
C PRO A 148 7.35 7.82 -1.25
N ILE A 149 6.90 6.80 -0.51
CA ILE A 149 6.25 5.60 -1.04
C ILE A 149 4.83 5.46 -0.48
N PRO A 150 3.94 4.79 -1.22
CA PRO A 150 2.54 4.65 -0.82
C PRO A 150 2.35 3.67 0.35
N ILE A 151 1.40 3.97 1.24
CA ILE A 151 0.97 2.99 2.27
C ILE A 151 0.29 1.76 1.64
N GLY A 152 -0.35 1.93 0.47
CA GLY A 152 -1.01 0.87 -0.27
C GLY A 152 -2.20 0.25 0.50
N LEU A 153 -2.39 -1.06 0.35
CA LEU A 153 -3.39 -1.85 1.07
C LEU A 153 -2.89 -2.25 2.46
N SER A 154 -3.83 -2.51 3.37
CA SER A 154 -3.53 -3.18 4.64
C SER A 154 -2.86 -4.54 4.36
N ASN A 155 -1.84 -4.88 5.15
CA ASN A 155 -1.03 -6.08 4.93
C ASN A 155 -1.86 -7.36 5.08
N LYS A 156 -1.67 -8.31 4.17
CA LYS A 156 -2.46 -9.54 4.07
C LYS A 156 -2.36 -10.49 5.28
N HIS A 157 -1.35 -10.32 6.15
CA HIS A 157 -1.26 -11.10 7.39
C HIS A 157 -2.34 -10.71 8.42
N TRP A 158 -2.97 -9.54 8.26
CA TRP A 158 -4.09 -9.15 9.11
C TRP A 158 -5.37 -9.90 8.74
N ASN A 159 -6.07 -10.42 9.75
CA ASN A 159 -7.31 -11.17 9.53
C ASN A 159 -8.37 -10.36 8.76
N HIS A 160 -8.48 -9.06 9.03
CA HIS A 160 -9.48 -8.21 8.40
C HIS A 160 -9.16 -7.93 6.91
N SER A 161 -7.89 -7.96 6.50
CA SER A 161 -7.46 -7.60 5.14
C SER A 161 -6.88 -8.75 4.32
N LYS A 162 -6.93 -9.99 4.85
CA LYS A 162 -6.39 -11.21 4.24
C LYS A 162 -6.78 -11.46 2.78
N LEU A 163 -7.94 -10.94 2.36
CA LEU A 163 -8.47 -11.11 1.00
C LEU A 163 -8.64 -9.78 0.25
N HIS A 164 -8.08 -8.67 0.74
CA HIS A 164 -8.30 -7.35 0.12
C HIS A 164 -7.76 -7.29 -1.30
N ALA A 165 -6.54 -7.77 -1.54
CA ALA A 165 -5.91 -7.80 -2.86
C ALA A 165 -6.71 -8.66 -3.85
N GLU A 166 -7.16 -9.84 -3.43
CA GLU A 166 -7.97 -10.74 -4.25
C GLU A 166 -9.34 -10.14 -4.57
N LYS A 167 -10.00 -9.53 -3.59
CA LYS A 167 -11.30 -8.87 -3.81
C LYS A 167 -11.18 -7.66 -4.72
N ILE A 168 -10.10 -6.88 -4.61
CA ILE A 168 -9.80 -5.80 -5.56
C ILE A 168 -9.59 -6.37 -6.96
N ALA A 169 -8.83 -7.46 -7.11
CA ALA A 169 -8.60 -8.08 -8.42
C ALA A 169 -9.92 -8.57 -9.06
N THR A 170 -10.78 -9.22 -8.28
CA THR A 170 -12.11 -9.64 -8.73
C THR A 170 -12.95 -8.43 -9.13
N ALA A 171 -12.99 -7.37 -8.32
CA ALA A 171 -13.72 -6.15 -8.63
C ALA A 171 -13.19 -5.49 -9.92
N GLN A 172 -11.87 -5.34 -10.08
CA GLN A 172 -11.27 -4.79 -11.29
C GLN A 172 -11.59 -5.62 -12.54
N GLN A 173 -11.65 -6.95 -12.43
CA GLN A 173 -12.08 -7.81 -13.54
C GLN A 173 -13.54 -7.52 -13.95
N GLN A 174 -14.43 -7.32 -12.97
CA GLN A 174 -15.82 -6.94 -13.23
C GLN A 174 -15.94 -5.55 -13.85
N LEU A 175 -15.14 -4.59 -13.38
CA LEU A 175 -15.15 -3.21 -13.91
C LEU A 175 -14.69 -3.13 -15.38
N ARG A 176 -13.87 -4.09 -15.84
CA ARG A 176 -13.47 -4.21 -17.25
C ARG A 176 -14.62 -4.66 -18.15
N THR A 177 -15.58 -5.42 -17.63
CA THR A 177 -16.72 -5.94 -18.40
C THR A 177 -17.95 -5.06 -18.25
N ILE A 178 -18.17 -4.50 -17.06
CA ILE A 178 -19.34 -3.68 -16.72
C ILE A 178 -18.84 -2.37 -16.14
N LYS A 179 -19.04 -1.27 -16.89
CA LYS A 179 -18.76 0.07 -16.37
C LYS A 179 -19.88 0.47 -15.40
N PRO A 180 -19.59 0.71 -14.11
CA PRO A 180 -20.61 1.11 -13.16
C PRO A 180 -21.09 2.52 -13.49
N VAL A 181 -22.37 2.75 -13.28
CA VAL A 181 -22.93 4.11 -13.28
C VAL A 181 -22.36 4.84 -12.07
N LYS A 182 -21.75 6.01 -12.29
CA LYS A 182 -21.25 6.85 -11.20
C LYS A 182 -22.44 7.53 -10.50
N GLN A 183 -22.88 6.93 -9.40
CA GLN A 183 -24.05 7.36 -8.62
C GLN A 183 -23.72 8.39 -7.54
N TYR A 184 -22.49 8.39 -7.02
CA TYR A 184 -22.07 9.34 -5.99
C TYR A 184 -21.19 10.43 -6.60
N LEU A 185 -21.53 11.71 -6.37
CA LEU A 185 -20.61 12.80 -6.70
C LEU A 185 -19.41 12.78 -5.74
N LEU A 186 -19.68 12.77 -4.44
CA LEU A 186 -18.68 12.57 -3.38
C LEU A 186 -19.14 11.45 -2.44
N TYR A 187 -18.27 10.46 -2.23
CA TYR A 187 -18.50 9.36 -1.31
C TYR A 187 -17.55 9.42 -0.11
N ALA A 188 -18.04 9.11 1.08
CA ALA A 188 -17.24 8.99 2.29
C ALA A 188 -17.62 7.72 3.07
N ASN A 189 -16.63 6.94 3.49
CA ASN A 189 -16.81 5.79 4.40
C ASN A 189 -15.83 5.84 5.57
N ILE A 190 -15.90 6.91 6.36
CA ILE A 190 -14.83 7.29 7.27
C ILE A 190 -15.20 6.93 8.71
N ASN A 191 -14.35 6.13 9.38
CA ASN A 191 -14.43 5.95 10.81
C ASN A 191 -13.82 7.17 11.51
N VAL A 192 -14.65 7.97 12.17
CA VAL A 192 -14.27 9.20 12.89
C VAL A 192 -13.44 8.93 14.15
N HIS A 193 -13.49 7.70 14.69
CA HIS A 193 -12.70 7.32 15.87
C HIS A 193 -11.22 7.09 15.53
N THR A 194 -10.88 6.87 14.26
CA THR A 194 -9.49 6.84 13.80
C THR A 194 -8.98 8.27 13.72
N CYS A 195 -8.01 8.65 14.56
CA CYS A 195 -7.50 10.04 14.63
C CYS A 195 -8.62 11.11 14.69
N PRO A 196 -9.43 11.17 15.77
CA PRO A 196 -10.61 12.03 15.85
C PRO A 196 -10.31 13.51 15.60
N ARG A 197 -9.14 13.98 16.04
CA ARG A 197 -8.64 15.35 15.79
C ARG A 197 -8.67 15.73 14.30
N VAL A 198 -8.38 14.78 13.41
CA VAL A 198 -8.38 15.00 11.97
C VAL A 198 -9.75 14.73 11.37
N ARG A 199 -10.40 13.64 11.76
CA ARG A 199 -11.59 13.13 11.05
C ARG A 199 -12.93 13.69 11.54
N GLN A 200 -13.02 14.12 12.80
CA GLN A 200 -14.24 14.72 13.33
C GLN A 200 -14.61 16.02 12.59
N PRO A 201 -13.68 16.96 12.36
CA PRO A 201 -14.00 18.18 11.59
C PRO A 201 -14.46 17.88 10.15
N VAL A 202 -13.91 16.83 9.54
CA VAL A 202 -14.31 16.39 8.19
C VAL A 202 -15.74 15.86 8.19
N TYR A 203 -16.08 15.02 9.17
CA TYR A 203 -17.44 14.55 9.36
C TYR A 203 -18.40 15.71 9.59
N ASP A 204 -18.11 16.60 10.55
CA ASP A 204 -18.98 17.72 10.93
C ASP A 204 -19.29 18.67 9.76
N PHE A 205 -18.35 18.77 8.80
CA PHE A 205 -18.51 19.54 7.57
C PHE A 205 -19.31 18.78 6.51
N PHE A 206 -18.87 17.58 6.14
CA PHE A 206 -19.41 16.87 4.97
C PHE A 206 -20.74 16.15 5.22
N ILE A 207 -21.07 15.79 6.46
CA ILE A 207 -22.37 15.18 6.77
C ILE A 207 -23.55 16.12 6.47
N LYS A 208 -23.28 17.44 6.42
CA LYS A 208 -24.27 18.48 6.11
C LYS A 208 -24.36 18.80 4.62
N GLN A 209 -23.45 18.25 3.80
CA GLN A 209 -23.39 18.56 2.37
C GLN A 209 -24.28 17.59 1.59
N PRO A 210 -25.31 18.07 0.86
CA PRO A 210 -26.26 17.20 0.17
C PRO A 210 -25.62 16.38 -0.97
N PHE A 211 -24.47 16.82 -1.47
CA PHE A 211 -23.71 16.13 -2.51
C PHE A 211 -22.72 15.07 -1.98
N CYS A 212 -22.61 14.92 -0.66
CA CYS A 212 -21.74 13.94 -0.02
C CYS A 212 -22.56 12.77 0.55
N SER A 213 -22.37 11.58 0.01
CA SER A 213 -22.96 10.36 0.55
C SER A 213 -22.03 9.77 1.62
N TRP A 214 -22.42 9.93 2.88
CA TRP A 214 -21.64 9.47 4.04
C TRP A 214 -22.13 8.13 4.57
N TYR A 215 -21.22 7.16 4.67
CA TYR A 215 -21.44 5.83 5.23
C TYR A 215 -20.40 5.52 6.31
N ALA A 216 -20.66 4.47 7.08
CA ALA A 216 -19.72 3.88 8.02
C ALA A 216 -19.91 2.36 8.06
N ASN A 217 -18.85 1.63 8.43
CA ASN A 217 -18.90 0.18 8.72
C ASN A 217 -19.44 -0.69 7.57
N ARG A 218 -19.24 -0.29 6.32
CA ARG A 218 -19.49 -1.16 5.16
C ARG A 218 -18.58 -2.38 5.22
N ASN A 219 -19.13 -3.56 4.90
CA ASN A 219 -18.26 -4.71 4.64
C ASN A 219 -17.42 -4.42 3.38
N TYR A 220 -16.29 -5.12 3.25
CA TYR A 220 -15.30 -4.75 2.24
C TYR A 220 -15.81 -4.87 0.79
N ALA A 221 -16.70 -5.83 0.49
CA ALA A 221 -17.21 -5.98 -0.88
C ALA A 221 -18.15 -4.83 -1.26
N ASP A 222 -19.07 -4.47 -0.36
CA ASP A 222 -19.97 -3.33 -0.56
C ASP A 222 -19.19 -2.01 -0.61
N PHE A 223 -18.14 -1.90 0.20
CA PHE A 223 -17.23 -0.77 0.15
C PHE A 223 -16.56 -0.62 -1.22
N LEU A 224 -16.01 -1.70 -1.81
CA LEU A 224 -15.43 -1.64 -3.15
C LEU A 224 -16.46 -1.26 -4.22
N ASN A 225 -17.69 -1.77 -4.12
CA ASN A 225 -18.78 -1.40 -5.03
C ASN A 225 -19.14 0.09 -4.90
N ASP A 226 -19.26 0.58 -3.67
CA ASP A 226 -19.52 2.00 -3.41
C ASP A 226 -18.39 2.89 -3.96
N LEU A 227 -17.13 2.50 -3.74
CA LEU A 227 -15.97 3.19 -4.31
C LEU A 227 -16.09 3.25 -5.83
N ALA A 228 -16.33 2.12 -6.50
CA ALA A 228 -16.42 2.05 -7.96
C ALA A 228 -17.57 2.90 -8.53
N ALA A 229 -18.66 3.05 -7.77
CA ALA A 229 -19.81 3.86 -8.14
C ALA A 229 -19.65 5.36 -7.78
N ALA A 230 -18.55 5.79 -7.18
CA ALA A 230 -18.28 7.19 -6.87
C ALA A 230 -17.46 7.90 -7.96
N LYS A 231 -17.74 9.18 -8.23
CA LYS A 231 -16.83 10.05 -8.98
C LYS A 231 -15.61 10.38 -8.12
N PHE A 232 -15.88 10.93 -6.93
CA PHE A 232 -14.85 11.27 -5.95
C PHE A 232 -15.04 10.54 -4.62
N VAL A 233 -13.92 10.29 -3.93
CA VAL A 233 -13.89 9.63 -2.62
C VAL A 233 -13.14 10.51 -1.63
N LEU A 234 -13.81 10.94 -0.57
CA LEU A 234 -13.19 11.72 0.50
C LEU A 234 -12.18 10.84 1.27
N SER A 235 -10.91 11.25 1.29
CA SER A 235 -9.82 10.49 1.90
C SER A 235 -8.96 11.38 2.80
N PRO A 236 -9.48 11.82 3.96
CA PRO A 236 -8.64 12.51 4.94
C PRO A 236 -7.57 11.56 5.48
N HIS A 237 -6.54 12.15 6.09
CA HIS A 237 -5.43 11.38 6.65
C HIS A 237 -5.90 10.22 7.56
N GLY A 238 -5.06 9.18 7.57
CA GLY A 238 -5.17 8.03 8.47
C GLY A 238 -4.92 8.38 9.93
N ASN A 239 -4.41 7.38 10.65
CA ASN A 239 -3.65 7.66 11.87
C ASN A 239 -2.32 8.35 11.51
N GLY A 240 -1.66 7.90 10.44
CA GLY A 240 -0.57 8.60 9.76
C GLY A 240 -1.07 9.57 8.69
N LEU A 241 -0.15 10.11 7.90
CA LEU A 241 -0.46 11.07 6.85
C LEU A 241 -1.22 10.43 5.68
N ASP A 242 -0.81 9.23 5.24
CA ASP A 242 -1.43 8.50 4.14
C ASP A 242 -2.62 7.65 4.63
N CYS A 243 -3.47 7.19 3.71
CA CYS A 243 -4.64 6.38 4.01
C CYS A 243 -4.82 5.24 2.98
N HIS A 244 -5.06 4.02 3.46
CA HIS A 244 -5.39 2.87 2.60
C HIS A 244 -6.54 3.17 1.62
N ARG A 245 -7.53 3.95 2.07
CA ARG A 245 -8.69 4.35 1.28
C ARG A 245 -8.32 5.09 0.00
N THR A 246 -7.25 5.90 0.04
CA THR A 246 -6.77 6.63 -1.14
C THR A 246 -6.41 5.64 -2.25
N TRP A 247 -5.66 4.60 -1.91
CA TRP A 247 -5.22 3.55 -2.84
C TRP A 247 -6.36 2.65 -3.27
N GLU A 248 -7.24 2.25 -2.34
CA GLU A 248 -8.44 1.46 -2.65
C GLU A 248 -9.37 2.18 -3.64
N ALA A 249 -9.59 3.49 -3.46
CA ALA A 249 -10.38 4.31 -4.38
C ALA A 249 -9.75 4.40 -5.78
N LEU A 250 -8.43 4.58 -5.86
CA LEU A 250 -7.69 4.58 -7.12
C LEU A 250 -7.81 3.25 -7.84
N TYR A 251 -7.69 2.12 -7.13
CA TYR A 251 -7.87 0.79 -7.72
C TYR A 251 -9.28 0.57 -8.26
N MET A 252 -10.29 1.17 -7.64
CA MET A 252 -11.70 1.09 -8.08
C MET A 252 -12.09 2.14 -9.14
N GLY A 253 -11.13 2.93 -9.63
CA GLY A 253 -11.35 3.88 -10.72
C GLY A 253 -12.12 5.13 -10.30
N SER A 254 -11.92 5.57 -9.05
CA SER A 254 -12.51 6.78 -8.48
C SER A 254 -11.43 7.73 -8.01
N TYR A 255 -11.75 9.02 -7.92
CA TYR A 255 -10.75 10.06 -7.68
C TYR A 255 -10.71 10.44 -6.19
N PRO A 256 -9.64 10.12 -5.44
CA PRO A 256 -9.56 10.51 -4.04
C PRO A 256 -9.48 12.04 -3.92
N VAL A 257 -10.14 12.59 -2.91
CA VAL A 257 -10.01 13.98 -2.48
C VAL A 257 -9.21 13.99 -1.18
N VAL A 258 -8.04 14.63 -1.22
CA VAL A 258 -7.09 14.72 -0.11
C VAL A 258 -6.76 16.18 0.18
N LYS A 259 -6.32 16.48 1.40
CA LYS A 259 -5.80 17.81 1.74
C LYS A 259 -4.31 17.87 1.40
N THR A 260 -3.83 19.02 0.93
CA THR A 260 -2.40 19.26 0.64
C THR A 260 -1.51 18.90 1.84
N SER A 261 -0.40 18.22 1.57
CA SER A 261 0.58 17.80 2.59
C SER A 261 1.92 17.42 1.96
N ALA A 262 2.84 16.88 2.78
CA ALA A 262 4.09 16.31 2.28
C ALA A 262 3.89 15.08 1.37
N LEU A 263 2.67 14.55 1.23
CA LEU A 263 2.34 13.51 0.25
C LEU A 263 2.09 14.05 -1.16
N ASP A 264 1.96 15.35 -1.38
CA ASP A 264 1.63 15.90 -2.70
C ASP A 264 2.57 15.39 -3.82
N PRO A 265 3.90 15.26 -3.62
CA PRO A 265 4.79 14.67 -4.63
C PRO A 265 4.46 13.22 -5.00
N LEU A 266 3.91 12.43 -4.08
CA LEU A 266 3.51 11.04 -4.31
C LEU A 266 2.35 10.93 -5.32
N TYR A 267 1.49 11.95 -5.35
CA TYR A 267 0.28 11.98 -6.18
C TYR A 267 0.49 12.61 -7.55
N ILE A 268 1.70 13.09 -7.87
CA ILE A 268 2.03 13.62 -9.20
C ILE A 268 1.72 12.56 -10.27
N ASP A 269 1.00 12.97 -11.31
CA ASP A 269 0.52 12.14 -12.42
C ASP A 269 -0.53 11.08 -12.05
N LEU A 270 -1.08 11.09 -10.83
CA LEU A 270 -2.21 10.26 -10.40
C LEU A 270 -3.52 11.05 -10.35
N PRO A 271 -4.69 10.39 -10.49
CA PRO A 271 -5.98 11.07 -10.47
C PRO A 271 -6.46 11.33 -9.04
N VAL A 272 -5.73 12.19 -8.33
CA VAL A 272 -6.01 12.62 -6.95
C VAL A 272 -6.31 14.11 -6.95
N LEU A 273 -7.46 14.49 -6.39
CA LEU A 273 -7.82 15.89 -6.20
C LEU A 273 -7.25 16.39 -4.88
N ILE A 274 -6.15 17.13 -4.96
CA ILE A 274 -5.52 17.79 -3.80
C ILE A 274 -6.21 19.14 -3.58
N VAL A 275 -6.73 19.36 -2.38
CA VAL A 275 -7.36 20.64 -1.99
C VAL A 275 -6.58 21.32 -0.86
N PRO A 276 -6.51 22.66 -0.84
CA PRO A 276 -5.86 23.39 0.24
C PRO A 276 -6.65 23.28 1.55
N ASP A 277 -7.98 23.14 1.45
CA ASP A 277 -8.88 22.96 2.58
C ASP A 277 -10.18 22.25 2.17
N TRP A 278 -10.87 21.64 3.12
CA TRP A 278 -12.14 20.94 2.89
C TRP A 278 -13.25 21.86 2.39
N SER A 279 -13.23 23.14 2.77
CA SER A 279 -14.18 24.15 2.28
C SER A 279 -14.07 24.42 0.77
N ALA A 280 -12.94 24.09 0.13
CA ALA A 280 -12.79 24.20 -1.31
C ALA A 280 -13.56 23.12 -2.09
N VAL A 281 -14.01 22.05 -1.41
CA VAL A 281 -14.73 20.95 -2.04
C VAL A 281 -16.19 21.34 -2.24
N THR A 282 -16.51 21.86 -3.43
CA THR A 282 -17.88 22.23 -3.84
C THR A 282 -18.37 21.36 -5.00
N VAL A 283 -19.67 21.40 -5.28
CA VAL A 283 -20.26 20.71 -6.45
C VAL A 283 -19.60 21.16 -7.74
N GLU A 284 -19.39 22.47 -7.89
CA GLU A 284 -18.80 23.08 -9.08
C GLU A 284 -17.37 22.60 -9.29
N LEU A 285 -16.55 22.60 -8.23
CA LEU A 285 -15.18 22.09 -8.30
C LEU A 285 -15.16 20.61 -8.70
N LEU A 286 -16.00 19.79 -8.05
CA LEU A 286 -16.03 18.35 -8.31
C LEU A 286 -16.48 18.05 -9.74
N GLU A 287 -17.54 18.68 -10.23
CA GLU A 287 -17.99 18.46 -11.61
C GLU A 287 -16.96 18.95 -12.64
N GLN A 288 -16.35 20.12 -12.42
CA GLN A 288 -15.26 20.61 -13.28
C GLN A 288 -14.09 19.61 -13.30
N LYS A 289 -13.64 19.17 -12.13
CA LYS A 289 -12.51 18.23 -12.02
C LYS A 289 -12.85 16.85 -12.54
N TYR A 290 -14.10 16.42 -12.46
CA TYR A 290 -14.54 15.17 -13.06
C TYR A 290 -14.40 15.21 -14.58
N GLN A 291 -14.81 16.31 -15.22
CA GLN A 291 -14.63 16.48 -16.67
C GLN A 291 -13.15 16.53 -17.05
N GLU A 292 -12.33 17.27 -16.29
CA GLU A 292 -10.88 17.33 -16.51
C GLU A 292 -10.24 15.94 -16.40
N PHE A 293 -10.48 15.23 -15.29
CA PHE A 293 -9.84 13.94 -15.01
C PHE A 293 -10.36 12.85 -15.95
N SER A 294 -11.63 12.87 -16.35
CA SER A 294 -12.18 11.87 -17.29
C SER A 294 -11.54 11.93 -18.67
N ASN A 295 -10.96 13.08 -19.04
CA ASN A 295 -10.30 13.30 -20.33
C ASN A 295 -8.76 13.29 -20.25
N ARG A 296 -8.20 13.10 -19.06
CA ARG A 296 -6.75 13.11 -18.82
C ARG A 296 -6.20 11.70 -18.72
N GLU A 297 -5.04 11.50 -19.34
CA GLU A 297 -4.24 10.29 -19.13
C GLU A 297 -3.39 10.42 -17.85
N PHE A 298 -3.37 9.36 -17.05
CA PHE A 298 -2.65 9.28 -15.78
C PHE A 298 -1.64 8.13 -15.78
N LYS A 299 -0.58 8.26 -14.99
CA LYS A 299 0.45 7.21 -14.80
C LYS A 299 -0.01 6.19 -13.77
N LEU A 300 -0.98 5.36 -14.17
CA LEU A 300 -1.62 4.36 -13.29
C LEU A 300 -0.70 3.19 -12.93
N ASP A 301 0.44 3.03 -13.60
CA ASP A 301 1.50 2.08 -13.24
C ASP A 301 2.05 2.35 -11.82
N LYS A 302 2.07 3.60 -11.37
CA LYS A 302 2.42 3.98 -9.99
C LYS A 302 1.52 3.36 -8.92
N LEU A 303 0.32 2.89 -9.28
CA LEU A 303 -0.58 2.18 -8.37
C LEU A 303 -0.11 0.76 -8.06
N TYR A 304 0.86 0.23 -8.80
CA TYR A 304 1.28 -1.16 -8.69
C TYR A 304 2.71 -1.27 -8.18
N PHE A 305 2.97 -2.33 -7.44
CA PHE A 305 4.24 -2.54 -6.76
C PHE A 305 5.43 -2.61 -7.73
N ASP A 306 5.21 -3.15 -8.94
CA ASP A 306 6.26 -3.31 -9.95
C ASP A 306 6.94 -1.98 -10.32
N TYR A 307 6.19 -0.88 -10.40
CA TYR A 307 6.76 0.45 -10.65
C TYR A 307 7.80 0.83 -9.59
N TRP A 308 7.43 0.68 -8.31
CA TRP A 308 8.29 1.03 -7.19
C TRP A 308 9.47 0.08 -7.04
N GLN A 309 9.25 -1.22 -7.28
CA GLN A 309 10.30 -2.20 -7.33
C GLN A 309 11.34 -1.85 -8.39
N GLN A 310 10.90 -1.47 -9.60
CA GLN A 310 11.80 -1.06 -10.68
C GLN A 310 12.58 0.19 -10.30
N LEU A 311 11.93 1.21 -9.75
CA LEU A 311 12.60 2.45 -9.29
C LEU A 311 13.69 2.15 -8.24
N ILE A 312 13.36 1.38 -7.21
CA ILE A 312 14.31 1.00 -6.15
C ILE A 312 15.48 0.20 -6.73
N LYS A 313 15.19 -0.77 -7.61
CA LYS A 313 16.22 -1.61 -8.23
C LYS A 313 17.10 -0.84 -9.22
N GLN A 314 16.57 0.18 -9.89
CA GLN A 314 17.34 1.07 -10.73
C GLN A 314 18.34 1.89 -9.92
N ILE A 315 17.93 2.47 -8.78
CA ILE A 315 18.85 3.16 -7.87
C ILE A 315 19.94 2.20 -7.34
N GLN A 316 19.54 0.98 -6.96
CA GLN A 316 20.48 -0.06 -6.52
C GLN A 316 21.51 -0.40 -7.60
N ALA A 317 21.06 -0.60 -8.85
CA ALA A 317 21.92 -0.94 -9.97
C ALA A 317 22.90 0.20 -10.30
N ASN A 318 22.40 1.44 -10.40
CA ASN A 318 23.22 2.62 -10.67
C ASN A 318 24.34 2.78 -9.63
N TYR A 319 24.01 2.64 -8.34
CA TYR A 319 25.01 2.67 -7.28
C TYR A 319 26.06 1.57 -7.45
N ARG A 320 25.64 0.31 -7.68
CA ARG A 320 26.58 -0.81 -7.81
C ARG A 320 27.51 -0.67 -9.03
N THR A 321 27.02 -0.13 -10.14
CA THR A 321 27.85 0.14 -11.32
C THR A 321 28.88 1.25 -11.04
N GLN A 322 28.50 2.31 -10.32
CA GLN A 322 29.43 3.38 -9.96
C GLN A 322 30.56 2.93 -9.02
N GLN A 323 30.37 1.86 -8.25
CA GLN A 323 31.40 1.31 -7.36
C GLN A 323 32.39 0.36 -8.06
N GLN A 324 32.14 0.01 -9.33
CA GLN A 324 33.01 -0.88 -10.12
C GLN A 324 34.12 -0.14 -10.89
N PHE A 325 34.07 1.19 -10.91
CA PHE A 325 35.03 2.08 -11.57
C PHE A 325 35.73 2.96 -10.53
#